data_AF-A0A6C0NW54-F1
#
_entry.id   AF-A0A6C0NW54-F1
#
_cell.length_a   1.000
_cell.length_b   1.000
_cell.length_c   1.000
_cell.angle_alpha   90.00
_cell.angle_beta   90.00
_cell.angle_gamma   90.00
#
_symmetry.space_group_name_H-M   'P 1'
#
loop_
_entity.id
_entity.type
_entity.pdbx_description
1 polymer ?
#
loop_
_entity_poly.entity_id
_entity_poly.type
_entity_poly.pdbx_seq_one_letter_code
_entity_poly.pdbx_strand_id
1 'polypeptide(L)'
;MEEPRTKRPIFTPIVLILLTFSLIGNVFLYSETIQNDQTDRVSQGTEIIQSGNAAIAFMNQAAAQTEALVTASDIAARMTSKSGLLAAYRQSGSVTDFIQEAEDVNGKPFPTAKGGATEFLDQTLASLQAIGNHEGPLTAEEKTYLQGLHQVFDACKKELSAFQHDTINQEQSLLILVDKQWPQIAGKLLEQMKPADHAFKG
;
A
#
# COMPACT_ATOMS: atom_id res chain seq x y z
N MET A 1 33.83 -76.75 -29.56
CA MET A 1 34.35 -75.37 -29.43
C MET A 1 33.15 -74.50 -29.19
N GLU A 2 32.93 -74.04 -27.96
CA GLU A 2 31.81 -73.16 -27.62
C GLU A 2 32.20 -71.71 -27.96
N GLU A 3 31.39 -71.05 -28.79
CA GLU A 3 31.56 -69.63 -29.13
C GLU A 3 31.24 -68.75 -27.91
N PRO A 4 32.10 -67.80 -27.53
CA PRO A 4 31.81 -66.89 -26.43
C PRO A 4 30.75 -65.88 -26.88
N ARG A 5 29.53 -65.99 -26.34
CA ARG A 5 28.48 -64.95 -26.45
C ARG A 5 29.00 -63.63 -25.87
N THR A 6 29.39 -62.70 -26.72
CA THR A 6 29.68 -61.31 -26.35
C THR A 6 28.44 -60.65 -25.76
N LYS A 7 28.42 -60.49 -24.43
CA LYS A 7 27.40 -59.70 -23.72
C LYS A 7 27.46 -58.26 -24.23
N ARG A 8 26.37 -57.77 -24.83
CA ARG A 8 26.27 -56.37 -25.28
C ARG A 8 26.43 -55.45 -24.07
N PRO A 9 27.28 -54.41 -24.11
CA PRO A 9 27.48 -53.51 -22.98
C PRO A 9 26.24 -52.64 -22.79
N ILE A 10 25.45 -52.95 -21.76
CA ILE A 10 24.20 -52.25 -21.40
C ILE A 10 24.49 -50.97 -20.58
N PHE A 11 25.76 -50.74 -20.21
CA PHE A 11 26.18 -49.62 -19.38
C PHE A 11 25.91 -48.26 -20.04
N THR A 12 26.30 -48.10 -21.31
CA THR A 12 26.13 -46.85 -22.06
C THR A 12 24.67 -46.38 -22.14
N PRO A 13 23.68 -47.22 -22.54
CA PRO A 13 22.29 -46.77 -22.56
C PRO A 13 21.72 -46.47 -21.16
N ILE A 14 22.14 -47.19 -20.11
CA ILE A 14 21.70 -46.91 -18.73
C ILE A 14 22.20 -45.54 -18.26
N VAL A 15 23.49 -45.23 -18.48
CA VAL A 15 24.06 -43.92 -18.12
C VAL A 15 23.39 -42.80 -18.91
N LEU A 16 23.09 -43.01 -20.19
CA LEU A 16 22.45 -42.02 -21.05
C LEU A 16 21.02 -41.73 -20.58
N ILE A 17 20.26 -42.77 -20.19
CA ILE A 17 18.93 -42.63 -19.57
C ILE A 17 19.03 -41.86 -18.24
N LEU A 18 19.94 -42.25 -17.34
CA LEU A 18 20.13 -41.57 -16.05
C LEU A 18 20.54 -40.10 -16.23
N LEU A 19 21.42 -39.80 -17.19
CA LEU A 19 21.81 -38.43 -17.53
C LEU A 19 20.60 -37.63 -18.04
N THR A 20 19.76 -38.25 -18.87
CA THR A 20 18.57 -37.60 -19.44
C THR A 20 17.55 -37.30 -18.35
N PHE A 21 17.29 -38.25 -17.44
CA PHE A 21 16.45 -38.03 -16.27
C PHE A 21 17.01 -36.95 -15.33
N SER A 22 18.33 -36.90 -15.14
CA SER A 22 18.98 -35.85 -14.34
C SER A 22 18.83 -34.47 -14.98
N LEU A 23 18.99 -34.36 -16.31
CA LEU A 23 18.77 -33.10 -17.02
C LEU A 23 17.31 -32.64 -16.94
N ILE A 24 16.36 -33.56 -17.15
CA ILE A 24 14.93 -33.27 -17.07
C ILE A 24 14.56 -32.78 -15.66
N GLY A 25 15.07 -33.45 -14.62
CA GLY A 25 14.85 -33.05 -13.23
C GLY A 25 15.35 -31.64 -12.93
N ASN A 26 16.55 -31.29 -13.39
CA ASN A 26 17.10 -29.95 -13.19
C ASN A 26 16.29 -28.87 -13.92
N VAL A 27 15.88 -29.13 -15.17
CA VAL A 27 15.04 -28.19 -15.94
C VAL A 27 13.67 -28.03 -15.28
N PHE A 28 13.09 -29.12 -14.77
CA PHE A 28 11.82 -29.10 -14.06
C PHE A 28 11.90 -28.25 -12.78
N LEU A 29 12.88 -28.51 -11.91
CA LEU A 29 13.08 -27.75 -10.67
C LEU A 29 13.37 -26.26 -10.94
N TYR A 30 14.16 -25.96 -11.97
CA TYR A 30 14.45 -24.58 -12.36
C TYR A 30 13.20 -23.87 -12.89
N SER A 31 12.36 -24.58 -13.65
CA SER A 31 11.09 -24.05 -14.16
C SER A 31 10.08 -23.81 -13.04
N GLU A 32 10.02 -24.68 -12.03
CA GLU A 32 9.18 -24.51 -10.84
C GLU A 32 9.64 -23.30 -10.01
N THR A 33 10.95 -23.16 -9.81
CA THR A 33 11.54 -22.03 -9.08
C THR A 33 11.21 -20.69 -9.77
N ILE A 34 11.38 -20.60 -11.09
CA ILE A 34 11.06 -19.39 -11.85
C ILE A 34 9.56 -19.06 -11.78
N GLN A 35 8.70 -20.07 -11.82
CA GLN A 35 7.25 -19.87 -11.74
C GLN A 35 6.83 -19.35 -10.36
N ASN A 36 7.41 -19.90 -9.29
CA ASN A 36 7.16 -19.40 -7.93
C ASN A 36 7.67 -17.97 -7.77
N ASP A 37 8.91 -17.68 -8.16
CA ASP A 37 9.47 -16.33 -8.09
C ASP A 37 8.62 -15.32 -8.86
N GLN A 38 8.12 -15.69 -10.03
CA GLN A 38 7.24 -14.82 -10.82
C GLN A 38 5.89 -14.61 -10.13
N THR A 39 5.33 -15.65 -9.51
CA THR A 39 4.06 -15.57 -8.77
C THR A 39 4.18 -14.66 -7.55
N ASP A 40 5.26 -14.81 -6.78
CA ASP A 40 5.52 -14.00 -5.58
C ASP A 40 5.69 -12.52 -5.94
N ARG A 41 6.45 -12.24 -7.00
CA ARG A 41 6.61 -10.87 -7.51
C ARG A 41 5.30 -10.27 -8.00
N VAL A 42 4.46 -11.06 -8.68
CA VAL A 42 3.14 -10.58 -9.12
C VAL A 42 2.23 -10.33 -7.92
N SER A 43 2.29 -11.15 -6.87
CA SER A 43 1.57 -10.89 -5.61
C SER A 43 2.01 -9.58 -4.99
N GLN A 44 3.32 -9.39 -4.80
CA GLN A 44 3.88 -8.16 -4.22
C GLN A 44 3.48 -6.91 -5.02
N GLY A 45 3.60 -6.93 -6.35
CA GLY A 45 3.18 -5.81 -7.17
C GLY A 45 1.68 -5.55 -7.12
N THR A 46 0.88 -6.60 -6.95
CA THR A 46 -0.57 -6.48 -6.78
C THR A 46 -0.92 -5.81 -5.45
N GLU A 47 -0.24 -6.20 -4.37
CA GLU A 47 -0.38 -5.58 -3.04
C GLU A 47 -0.07 -4.08 -3.10
N ILE A 48 1.05 -3.68 -3.74
CA ILE A 48 1.43 -2.28 -3.93
C ILE A 48 0.37 -1.46 -4.68
N ILE A 49 -0.18 -2.03 -5.76
CA ILE A 49 -1.23 -1.33 -6.53
C ILE A 49 -2.51 -1.23 -5.70
N GLN A 50 -2.86 -2.27 -4.93
CA GLN A 50 -4.05 -2.26 -4.08
C GLN A 50 -3.94 -1.27 -2.93
N SER A 51 -2.82 -1.26 -2.20
CA SER A 51 -2.55 -0.36 -1.10
C SER A 51 -2.53 1.09 -1.58
N GLY A 52 -1.86 1.38 -2.70
CA GLY A 52 -1.81 2.73 -3.29
C GLY A 52 -3.19 3.21 -3.75
N ASN A 53 -3.96 2.37 -4.43
CA ASN A 53 -5.33 2.72 -4.85
C ASN A 53 -6.29 2.92 -3.66
N ALA A 54 -6.16 2.10 -2.62
CA ALA A 54 -6.93 2.26 -1.39
C ALA A 54 -6.52 3.52 -0.62
N ALA A 55 -5.23 3.87 -0.59
CA ALA A 55 -4.74 5.11 -0.01
C ALA A 55 -5.29 6.34 -0.78
N ILE A 56 -5.34 6.29 -2.11
CA ILE A 56 -6.00 7.32 -2.94
C ILE A 56 -7.48 7.45 -2.57
N ALA A 57 -8.20 6.33 -2.48
CA ALA A 57 -9.62 6.33 -2.13
C ALA A 57 -9.86 6.94 -0.75
N PHE A 58 -9.05 6.55 0.23
CA PHE A 58 -9.09 7.11 1.58
C PHE A 58 -8.84 8.61 1.57
N MET A 59 -7.77 9.10 0.92
CA MET A 59 -7.45 10.55 0.90
C MET A 59 -8.53 11.37 0.21
N ASN A 60 -9.09 10.87 -0.89
CA ASN A 60 -10.20 11.51 -1.59
C ASN A 60 -11.43 11.64 -0.69
N GLN A 61 -11.81 10.54 -0.03
CA GLN A 61 -12.97 10.53 0.85
C GLN A 61 -12.72 11.39 2.11
N ALA A 62 -11.53 11.31 2.69
CA ALA A 62 -11.16 12.06 3.89
C ALA A 62 -11.16 13.57 3.63
N ALA A 63 -10.58 14.03 2.51
CA ALA A 63 -10.64 15.44 2.09
C ALA A 63 -12.10 15.90 1.90
N ALA A 64 -12.88 15.19 1.08
CA ALA A 64 -14.26 15.57 0.78
C ALA A 64 -15.15 15.63 2.03
N GLN A 65 -15.03 14.65 2.93
CA GLN A 65 -15.83 14.62 4.16
C GLN A 65 -15.38 15.67 5.17
N THR A 66 -14.08 16.00 5.22
CA THR A 66 -13.56 17.07 6.07
C THR A 66 -14.05 18.44 5.57
N GLU A 67 -14.04 18.69 4.26
CA GLU A 67 -14.61 19.91 3.67
C GLU A 67 -16.12 20.02 3.96
N ALA A 68 -16.86 18.94 3.77
CA ALA A 68 -18.29 18.89 4.08
C ALA A 68 -18.55 19.16 5.57
N LEU A 69 -17.70 18.66 6.47
CA LEU A 69 -17.81 18.90 7.89
C LEU A 69 -17.55 20.37 8.27
N VAL A 70 -16.58 21.02 7.63
CA VAL A 70 -16.26 22.45 7.82
C VAL A 70 -17.39 23.35 7.34
N THR A 71 -18.03 22.99 6.23
CA THR A 71 -19.06 23.80 5.55
C THR A 71 -20.49 23.49 6.00
N ALA A 72 -20.70 22.42 6.79
CA ALA A 72 -22.01 22.04 7.30
C ALA A 72 -22.68 23.18 8.08
N SER A 73 -23.87 23.57 7.64
CA SER A 73 -24.68 24.64 8.24
C SER A 73 -25.54 24.18 9.42
N ASP A 74 -25.83 22.89 9.50
CA ASP A 74 -26.71 22.31 10.51
C ASP A 74 -26.13 21.02 11.14
N ILE A 75 -26.74 20.62 12.25
CA ILE A 75 -26.28 19.48 13.06
C ILE A 75 -26.41 18.16 12.28
N ALA A 76 -27.45 17.99 11.47
CA ALA A 76 -27.68 16.75 10.74
C ALA A 76 -26.61 16.56 9.66
N ALA A 77 -26.36 17.58 8.85
CA ALA A 77 -25.29 17.58 7.85
C ALA A 77 -23.92 17.33 8.49
N ARG A 78 -23.63 18.00 9.61
CA ARG A 78 -22.38 17.80 10.36
C ARG A 78 -22.21 16.36 10.84
N MET A 79 -23.26 15.76 11.40
CA MET A 79 -23.23 14.38 11.88
C MET A 79 -23.07 13.38 10.73
N THR A 80 -23.71 13.63 9.58
CA THR A 80 -23.52 12.83 8.37
C THR A 80 -22.09 12.88 7.88
N SER A 81 -21.50 14.07 7.74
CA SER A 81 -20.10 14.22 7.30
C SER A 81 -19.10 13.62 8.28
N LYS A 82 -19.30 13.82 9.59
CA LYS A 82 -18.47 13.20 10.64
C LYS A 82 -18.54 11.67 10.55
N SER A 83 -19.74 11.11 10.40
CA SER A 83 -19.93 9.66 10.27
C SER A 83 -19.29 9.12 8.99
N GLY A 84 -19.40 9.84 7.87
CA GLY A 84 -18.77 9.49 6.61
C GLY A 84 -17.23 9.51 6.69
N LEU A 85 -16.67 10.49 7.41
CA LEU A 85 -15.24 10.58 7.67
C LEU A 85 -14.77 9.42 8.56
N LEU A 86 -15.45 9.14 9.67
CA LEU A 86 -15.13 8.01 10.56
C LEU A 86 -15.25 6.65 9.83
N ALA A 87 -16.18 6.52 8.89
CA ALA A 87 -16.28 5.34 8.04
C ALA A 87 -15.08 5.22 7.09
N ALA A 88 -14.60 6.33 6.51
CA ALA A 88 -13.39 6.35 5.67
C ALA A 88 -12.16 5.86 6.45
N TYR A 89 -12.04 6.22 7.73
CA TYR A 89 -10.94 5.81 8.61
C TYR A 89 -10.81 4.29 8.78
N ARG A 90 -11.84 3.49 8.47
CA ARG A 90 -11.71 2.03 8.43
C ARG A 90 -10.72 1.54 7.36
N GLN A 91 -10.46 2.35 6.33
CA GLN A 91 -9.50 2.06 5.27
C GLN A 91 -8.16 2.76 5.47
N SER A 92 -7.98 3.52 6.56
CA SER A 92 -6.76 4.30 6.80
C SER A 92 -5.48 3.46 6.88
N GLY A 93 -5.59 2.16 7.23
CA GLY A 93 -4.46 1.21 7.21
C GLY A 93 -3.81 1.05 5.83
N SER A 94 -4.56 1.21 4.74
CA SER A 94 -3.99 1.15 3.38
C SER A 94 -2.90 2.19 3.12
N VAL A 95 -2.98 3.33 3.82
CA VAL A 95 -1.98 4.40 3.74
C VAL A 95 -0.68 3.96 4.41
N THR A 96 -0.78 3.31 5.58
CA THR A 96 0.38 2.80 6.29
C THR A 96 0.99 1.62 5.56
N ASP A 97 0.16 0.76 4.96
CA ASP A 97 0.61 -0.38 4.15
C ASP A 97 1.40 0.09 2.93
N PHE A 98 0.88 1.08 2.20
CA PHE A 98 1.57 1.66 1.03
C PHE A 98 2.92 2.29 1.38
N ILE A 99 3.01 2.96 2.54
CA ILE A 99 4.27 3.53 3.02
C ILE A 99 5.24 2.41 3.44
N GLN A 100 4.76 1.39 4.15
CA GLN A 100 5.57 0.25 4.58
C GLN A 100 6.15 -0.50 3.38
N GLU A 101 5.35 -0.79 2.36
CA GLU A 101 5.81 -1.45 1.14
C GLU A 101 6.91 -0.64 0.44
N ALA A 102 6.79 0.69 0.44
CA ALA A 102 7.83 1.57 -0.12
C ALA A 102 9.12 1.55 0.70
N GLU A 103 9.04 1.46 2.03
CA GLU A 103 10.19 1.30 2.92
C GLU A 103 10.88 -0.06 2.74
N ASP A 104 10.09 -1.12 2.60
CA ASP A 104 10.58 -2.48 2.35
C ASP A 104 11.35 -2.56 1.03
N VAL A 105 10.82 -1.94 -0.03
CA VAL A 105 11.49 -1.87 -1.35
C VAL A 105 12.74 -0.99 -1.31
N ASN A 106 12.75 0.10 -0.54
CA ASN A 106 13.95 0.91 -0.34
C ASN A 106 15.00 0.26 0.58
N GLY A 107 14.61 -0.77 1.34
CA GLY A 107 15.45 -1.44 2.33
C GLY A 107 15.79 -0.58 3.55
N LYS A 108 15.09 0.54 3.75
CA LYS A 108 15.25 1.42 4.91
C LYS A 108 13.97 2.23 5.15
N PRO A 109 13.62 2.49 6.42
CA PRO A 109 12.55 3.40 6.76
C PRO A 109 12.81 4.80 6.22
N PHE A 110 11.74 5.52 5.87
CA PHE A 110 11.84 6.92 5.53
C PHE A 110 12.23 7.74 6.76
N PRO A 111 13.03 8.81 6.59
CA PRO A 111 13.36 9.70 7.69
C PRO A 111 12.09 10.43 8.16
N THR A 112 11.53 10.00 9.29
CA THR A 112 10.39 10.66 9.92
C THR A 112 10.88 11.88 10.70
N ALA A 113 10.44 13.08 10.28
CA ALA A 113 10.83 14.32 10.95
C ALA A 113 10.17 14.47 12.35
N LYS A 114 8.94 13.97 12.53
CA LYS A 114 8.18 13.89 13.79
C LYS A 114 7.00 12.92 13.60
N GLY A 115 7.00 11.76 14.27
CA GLY A 115 5.89 10.79 14.23
C GLY A 115 5.73 10.04 12.90
N GLY A 116 5.16 8.84 12.97
CA GLY A 116 4.87 8.00 11.79
C GLY A 116 3.46 8.21 11.24
N ALA A 117 3.17 7.69 10.04
CA ALA A 117 1.84 7.77 9.43
C ALA A 117 0.73 7.19 10.35
N THR A 118 1.00 6.09 11.04
CA THR A 118 0.09 5.50 12.02
C THR A 118 -0.25 6.46 13.15
N GLU A 119 0.76 7.11 13.73
CA GLU A 119 0.57 8.06 14.83
C GLU A 119 -0.26 9.27 14.38
N PHE A 120 0.02 9.80 13.18
CA PHE A 120 -0.78 10.87 12.58
C PHE A 120 -2.25 10.46 12.41
N LEU A 121 -2.51 9.28 11.86
CA LEU A 121 -3.85 8.77 11.62
C LEU A 121 -4.61 8.53 12.94
N ASP A 122 -3.96 7.95 13.94
CA ASP A 122 -4.55 7.69 15.27
C ASP A 122 -4.88 8.98 16.01
N GLN A 123 -3.96 9.96 16.02
CA GLN A 123 -4.19 11.27 16.63
C GLN A 123 -5.33 12.02 15.93
N THR A 124 -5.39 11.92 14.60
CA THR A 124 -6.45 12.55 13.83
C THR A 124 -7.79 11.90 14.14
N LEU A 125 -7.86 10.56 14.19
CA LEU A 125 -9.06 9.83 14.54
C LEU A 125 -9.56 10.20 15.94
N ALA A 126 -8.66 10.26 16.92
CA ALA A 126 -9.00 10.68 18.29
C ALA A 126 -9.56 12.10 18.33
N SER A 127 -8.93 13.03 17.60
CA SER A 127 -9.39 14.43 17.51
C SER A 127 -10.77 14.53 16.85
N LEU A 128 -10.99 13.80 15.76
CA LEU A 128 -12.28 13.75 15.06
C LEU A 128 -13.39 13.16 15.93
N GLN A 129 -13.09 12.20 16.79
CA GLN A 129 -14.05 11.68 17.75
C GLN A 129 -14.51 12.76 18.75
N ALA A 130 -13.61 13.65 19.18
CA ALA A 130 -13.91 14.74 20.11
C ALA A 130 -14.68 15.92 19.48
N ILE A 131 -14.36 16.28 18.24
CA ILE A 131 -14.92 17.47 17.55
C ILE A 131 -16.43 17.35 17.32
N GLY A 132 -17.17 18.44 17.57
CA GLY A 132 -18.58 18.58 17.23
C GLY A 132 -19.54 17.79 18.14
N ASN A 133 -19.06 17.33 19.30
CA ASN A 133 -19.87 16.65 20.33
C ASN A 133 -20.62 17.61 21.27
N HIS A 134 -20.71 18.88 20.91
CA HIS A 134 -21.43 19.89 21.68
C HIS A 134 -22.62 20.45 20.90
N GLU A 135 -23.55 21.06 21.64
CA GLU A 135 -24.67 21.79 21.05
C GLU A 135 -24.17 23.08 20.37
N GLY A 136 -24.83 23.47 19.27
CA GLY A 136 -24.47 24.67 18.52
C GLY A 136 -23.46 24.44 17.38
N PRO A 137 -23.04 25.52 16.71
CA PRO A 137 -22.12 25.48 15.56
C PRO A 137 -20.69 25.13 16.00
N LEU A 138 -19.90 24.56 15.09
CA LEU A 138 -18.48 24.26 15.36
C LEU A 138 -17.75 25.49 15.90
N THR A 139 -16.92 25.28 16.92
CA THR A 139 -16.10 26.34 17.51
C THR A 139 -15.05 26.84 16.51
N ALA A 140 -14.46 28.02 16.76
CA ALA A 140 -13.41 28.55 15.90
C ALA A 140 -12.17 27.64 15.88
N GLU A 141 -11.86 26.99 17.00
CA GLU A 141 -10.75 26.06 17.15
C GLU A 141 -10.99 24.78 16.36
N GLU A 142 -12.19 24.20 16.46
CA GLU A 142 -12.58 23.02 15.68
C GLU A 142 -12.52 23.30 14.17
N LYS A 143 -13.02 24.46 13.73
CA LYS A 143 -12.94 24.86 12.32
C LYS A 143 -11.50 25.00 11.85
N THR A 144 -10.65 25.62 12.67
CA THR A 144 -9.22 25.80 12.35
C THR A 144 -8.52 24.45 12.23
N TYR A 145 -8.79 23.53 13.17
CA TYR A 145 -8.26 22.17 13.12
C TYR A 145 -8.71 21.44 11.85
N LEU A 146 -10.02 21.43 11.56
CA LEU A 146 -10.56 20.74 10.39
C LEU A 146 -10.07 21.35 9.07
N GLN A 147 -9.86 22.67 9.02
CA GLN A 147 -9.25 23.32 7.86
C GLN A 147 -7.79 22.91 7.66
N GLY A 148 -7.00 22.85 8.74
CA GLY A 148 -5.63 22.35 8.70
C GLY A 148 -5.59 20.88 8.25
N LEU A 149 -6.50 20.05 8.78
CA LEU A 149 -6.61 18.65 8.39
C LEU A 149 -6.99 18.49 6.91
N HIS A 150 -7.95 19.28 6.43
CA HIS A 150 -8.33 19.31 5.03
C HIS A 150 -7.14 19.64 4.12
N GLN A 151 -6.33 20.64 4.50
CA GLN A 151 -5.12 21.01 3.75
C GLN A 151 -4.11 19.86 3.67
N VAL A 152 -3.92 19.11 4.77
CA VAL A 152 -3.05 17.92 4.78
C VAL A 152 -3.60 16.85 3.83
N PHE A 153 -4.89 16.50 3.92
CA PHE A 153 -5.49 15.51 3.02
C PHE A 153 -5.41 15.93 1.54
N ASP A 154 -5.62 17.21 1.25
CA ASP A 154 -5.47 17.74 -0.10
C ASP A 154 -4.02 17.69 -0.61
N ALA A 155 -3.04 17.94 0.25
CA ALA A 155 -1.62 17.78 -0.08
C ALA A 155 -1.28 16.31 -0.38
N CYS A 156 -1.72 15.39 0.49
CA CYS A 156 -1.58 13.95 0.30
C CYS A 156 -2.23 13.48 -1.01
N LYS A 157 -3.44 13.94 -1.32
CA LYS A 157 -4.15 13.65 -2.57
C LYS A 157 -3.36 14.10 -3.80
N LYS A 158 -2.74 15.28 -3.74
CA LYS A 158 -1.91 15.79 -4.84
C LYS A 158 -0.68 14.93 -5.07
N GLU A 159 0.02 14.51 -4.02
CA GLU A 159 1.16 13.60 -4.17
C GLU A 159 0.73 12.25 -4.76
N LEU A 160 -0.37 11.68 -4.27
CA LEU A 160 -0.91 10.41 -4.75
C LEU A 160 -1.49 10.47 -6.18
N SER A 161 -1.83 11.65 -6.70
CA SER A 161 -2.37 11.79 -8.06
C SER A 161 -1.39 11.36 -9.18
N ALA A 162 -0.09 11.27 -8.85
CA ALA A 162 0.92 10.74 -9.75
C ALA A 162 0.93 9.20 -9.81
N PHE A 163 0.30 8.52 -8.84
CA PHE A 163 0.15 7.07 -8.81
C PHE A 163 -1.09 6.67 -9.62
N GLN A 164 -0.93 6.40 -10.91
CA GLN A 164 -2.02 6.10 -11.84
C GLN A 164 -1.98 4.64 -12.27
N HIS A 165 -2.43 3.74 -11.39
CA HIS A 165 -2.50 2.30 -11.67
C HIS A 165 -3.94 1.79 -11.53
N ASP A 166 -4.77 2.14 -12.51
CA ASP A 166 -6.22 1.81 -12.52
C ASP A 166 -6.51 0.32 -12.78
N THR A 167 -5.51 -0.44 -13.25
CA THR A 167 -5.68 -1.85 -13.59
C THR A 167 -4.65 -2.71 -12.88
N ILE A 168 -5.14 -3.73 -12.19
CA ILE A 168 -4.31 -4.77 -11.59
C ILE A 168 -4.27 -5.94 -12.58
N ASN A 169 -3.14 -6.10 -13.24
CA ASN A 169 -2.86 -7.25 -14.08
C ASN A 169 -1.39 -7.65 -13.92
N GLN A 170 -1.03 -8.83 -14.41
CA GLN A 170 0.32 -9.38 -14.24
C GLN A 170 1.42 -8.44 -14.77
N GLU A 171 1.18 -7.75 -15.88
CA GLU A 171 2.14 -6.82 -16.47
C GLU A 171 2.35 -5.58 -15.59
N GLN A 172 1.26 -4.96 -15.12
CA GLN A 172 1.31 -3.80 -14.23
C GLN A 172 1.94 -4.15 -12.87
N SER A 173 1.60 -5.32 -12.30
CA SER A 173 2.21 -5.79 -11.05
C SER A 173 3.72 -6.04 -11.19
N LEU A 174 4.21 -6.45 -12.37
CA LEU A 174 5.66 -6.56 -12.58
C LEU A 174 6.30 -5.19 -12.86
N LEU A 175 5.58 -4.28 -13.53
CA LEU A 175 6.06 -2.93 -13.86
C LEU A 175 6.23 -2.07 -12.61
N ILE A 176 5.31 -2.15 -11.65
CA ILE A 176 5.40 -1.36 -10.41
C ILE A 176 6.65 -1.72 -9.59
N LEU A 177 7.11 -2.97 -9.64
CA LEU A 177 8.33 -3.40 -8.93
C LEU A 177 9.62 -2.80 -9.50
N VAL A 178 9.62 -2.37 -10.76
CA VAL A 178 10.78 -1.72 -11.39
C VAL A 178 10.65 -0.20 -11.44
N ASP A 179 9.44 0.31 -11.24
CA ASP A 179 9.20 1.74 -11.14
C ASP A 179 9.78 2.31 -9.84
N LYS A 180 10.59 3.35 -9.98
CA LYS A 180 11.25 4.03 -8.87
C LYS A 180 10.51 5.28 -8.41
N GLN A 181 9.39 5.62 -9.07
CA GLN A 181 8.63 6.82 -8.75
C GLN A 181 7.69 6.59 -7.56
N TRP A 182 6.97 5.48 -7.52
CA TRP A 182 5.99 5.24 -6.44
C TRP A 182 6.58 5.22 -5.01
N PRO A 183 7.80 4.72 -4.72
CA PRO A 183 8.35 4.81 -3.37
C PRO A 183 8.64 6.26 -2.96
N GLN A 184 8.97 7.13 -3.93
CA GLN A 184 9.15 8.55 -3.68
C GLN A 184 7.81 9.23 -3.36
N ILE A 185 6.72 8.79 -4.01
CA ILE A 185 5.36 9.27 -3.70
C ILE A 185 5.01 8.91 -2.26
N ALA A 186 5.26 7.67 -1.83
CA ALA A 186 5.04 7.24 -0.45
C ALA A 186 5.87 8.05 0.57
N GLY A 187 7.13 8.34 0.26
CA GLY A 187 7.97 9.22 1.10
C GLY A 187 7.41 10.63 1.22
N LYS A 188 6.99 11.24 0.11
CA LYS A 188 6.36 12.57 0.13
C LYS A 188 5.02 12.58 0.84
N LEU A 189 4.25 11.51 0.70
CA LEU A 189 2.98 11.32 1.42
C LEU A 189 3.22 11.39 2.94
N LEU A 190 4.23 10.67 3.43
CA LEU A 190 4.63 10.71 4.85
C LEU A 190 5.13 12.10 5.27
N GLU A 191 5.83 12.85 4.40
CA GLU A 191 6.25 14.23 4.69
C GLU A 191 5.07 15.21 4.83
N GLN A 192 3.95 14.96 4.15
CA GLN A 192 2.72 15.75 4.31
C GLN A 192 1.99 15.37 5.60
N MET A 193 2.09 14.10 6.05
CA MET A 193 1.53 13.58 7.30
C MET A 193 2.33 13.99 8.53
N LYS A 194 2.73 15.25 8.60
CA LYS A 194 3.28 15.78 9.84
C LYS A 194 2.15 15.83 10.86
N PRO A 195 2.34 15.28 12.07
CA PRO A 195 1.49 15.66 13.19
C PRO A 195 1.69 17.16 13.31
N ALA A 196 0.69 17.90 12.85
CA ALA A 196 0.72 19.32 13.06
C ALA A 196 0.77 19.54 14.58
N ASP A 197 1.29 20.69 15.03
CA ASP A 197 1.13 21.16 16.41
C ASP A 197 -0.38 21.42 16.76
N HIS A 198 -1.29 20.67 16.15
CA HIS A 198 -2.74 20.76 16.15
C HIS A 198 -3.37 19.53 16.80
N ALA A 199 -2.70 18.76 17.66
CA ALA A 199 -3.43 17.83 18.52
C ALA A 199 -4.56 18.64 19.20
N PHE A 200 -5.81 18.36 18.85
CA PHE A 200 -6.94 19.11 19.35
C PHE A 200 -7.01 18.83 20.86
N LYS A 201 -6.55 19.80 21.66
CA LYS A 201 -6.66 19.75 23.11
C LYS A 201 -8.08 20.19 23.43
N GLY A 202 -8.99 19.23 23.43
CA GLY A 202 -10.41 19.44 23.74
C GLY A 202 -10.63 20.09 25.10
#